data_AF-T0YLI3-F1
#
_entry.id   AF-T0YLI3-F1
#
_cell.length_a   1.000
_cell.length_b   1.000
_cell.length_c   1.000
_cell.angle_alpha   90.00
_cell.angle_beta   90.00
_cell.angle_gamma   90.00
#
_symmetry.space_group_name_H-M   'P 1'
#
loop_
_entity.id
_entity.type
_entity.pdbx_description
1 polymer ?
#
loop_
_entity_poly.entity_id
_entity_poly.type
_entity_poly.pdbx_seq_one_letter_code
_entity_poly.pdbx_strand_id
1 'polypeptide(L)'
;MSFDGIGKSRVHLAADRLRRLVPDCRIEAVDAKVTKDLLPLLSSADIVIDARTNFEERFLLNRLSAVSEKSLIFSAMNGTEGMVAHLRPGRGACLECVFPEGDPEWDPLGFPVLGAISGTVGAMAAILA
;
A
#
# COMPACT_ATOMS: atom_id res chain seq x y z
N MET A 1 -9.64 -7.01 12.99
CA MET A 1 -9.19 -6.29 14.21
C MET A 1 -9.96 -6.87 15.37
N SER A 2 -9.36 -6.97 16.54
CA SER A 2 -10.04 -7.39 17.77
C SER A 2 -10.56 -6.16 18.51
N PHE A 3 -11.62 -6.32 19.32
CA PHE A 3 -12.27 -5.21 20.02
C PHE A 3 -11.33 -4.49 21.00
N ASP A 4 -10.37 -5.20 21.59
CA ASP A 4 -9.33 -4.66 22.47
C ASP A 4 -8.28 -3.79 21.75
N GLY A 5 -8.32 -3.78 20.41
CA GLY A 5 -7.45 -2.96 19.55
C GLY A 5 -7.98 -1.55 19.29
N ILE A 6 -9.22 -1.24 19.68
CA ILE A 6 -9.82 0.08 19.45
C ILE A 6 -9.02 1.17 20.17
N GLY A 7 -8.73 2.26 19.45
CA GLY A 7 -7.92 3.38 19.96
C GLY A 7 -6.40 3.13 19.98
N LYS A 8 -5.93 1.91 19.66
CA LYS A 8 -4.50 1.60 19.55
C LYS A 8 -4.02 1.77 18.11
N SER A 9 -2.70 1.96 17.96
CA SER A 9 -2.05 2.03 16.65
C SER A 9 -2.30 0.77 15.83
N ARG A 10 -2.90 0.93 14.65
CA ARG A 10 -3.10 -0.18 13.71
C ARG A 10 -1.77 -0.76 13.22
N VAL A 11 -0.74 0.07 13.11
CA VAL A 11 0.60 -0.32 12.64
C VAL A 11 1.26 -1.26 13.64
N HIS A 12 1.29 -0.88 14.92
CA HIS A 12 1.87 -1.73 15.97
C HIS A 12 1.07 -3.01 16.19
N LEU A 13 -0.27 -2.93 16.19
CA LEU A 13 -1.12 -4.12 16.29
C LEU A 13 -0.90 -5.11 15.14
N ALA A 14 -0.74 -4.61 13.91
CA ALA A 14 -0.43 -5.44 12.75
C ALA A 14 0.95 -6.08 12.89
N ALA A 15 1.97 -5.30 13.27
CA ALA A 15 3.33 -5.81 13.48
C ALA A 15 3.37 -6.90 14.55
N ASP A 16 2.71 -6.71 15.70
CA ASP A 16 2.65 -7.70 16.77
C ASP A 16 1.96 -8.99 16.33
N ARG A 17 0.91 -8.88 15.50
CA ARG A 17 0.27 -10.05 14.92
C ARG A 17 1.19 -10.78 13.95
N LEU A 18 1.89 -10.05 13.08
CA LEU A 18 2.83 -10.63 12.12
C LEU A 18 4.01 -11.33 12.82
N ARG A 19 4.59 -10.73 13.86
CA ARG A 19 5.66 -11.35 14.68
C ARG A 19 5.22 -12.66 15.32
N ARG A 20 3.94 -12.76 15.74
CA ARG A 20 3.39 -14.03 16.28
C ARG A 20 3.14 -15.08 15.20
N LEU A 21 2.74 -14.66 14.01
CA LEU A 21 2.43 -15.57 12.90
C LEU A 21 3.69 -16.09 12.20
N VAL A 22 4.71 -15.26 12.08
CA VAL A 22 5.95 -15.56 11.34
C VAL A 22 7.14 -15.09 12.18
N PRO A 23 7.50 -15.83 13.26
CA PRO A 23 8.48 -15.38 14.25
C PRO A 23 9.90 -15.22 13.68
N ASP A 24 10.22 -15.92 12.60
CA ASP A 24 11.53 -15.84 11.94
C ASP A 24 11.67 -14.58 11.05
N CYS A 25 10.56 -13.88 10.76
CA CYS A 25 10.60 -12.62 10.02
C CYS A 25 10.88 -11.44 10.94
N ARG A 26 11.90 -10.63 10.58
CA ARG A 26 12.10 -9.32 11.21
C ARG A 26 11.01 -8.36 10.74
N ILE A 27 10.17 -7.92 11.66
CA ILE A 27 9.10 -6.94 11.40
C ILE A 27 9.48 -5.58 12.00
N GLU A 28 9.67 -4.59 11.14
CA GLU A 28 9.88 -3.19 11.50
C GLU A 28 8.60 -2.38 11.26
N ALA A 29 8.11 -1.71 12.31
CA ALA A 29 6.84 -1.00 12.29
C ALA A 29 7.11 0.51 12.29
N VAL A 30 6.66 1.20 11.24
CA VAL A 30 6.82 2.66 11.11
C VAL A 30 5.44 3.29 11.17
N ASP A 31 5.06 3.78 12.35
CA ASP A 31 3.76 4.42 12.57
C ASP A 31 3.80 5.91 12.19
N ALA A 32 3.93 6.15 10.90
CA ALA A 32 3.99 7.48 10.30
C ALA A 32 3.10 7.56 9.06
N LYS A 33 2.71 8.78 8.70
CA LYS A 33 2.07 9.06 7.40
C LYS A 33 3.09 8.91 6.28
N VAL A 34 2.62 8.68 5.06
CA VAL A 34 3.51 8.70 3.89
C VAL A 34 3.92 10.15 3.63
N THR A 35 5.20 10.45 3.85
CA THR A 35 5.81 11.75 3.53
C THR A 35 7.07 11.53 2.71
N LYS A 36 7.65 12.61 2.19
CA LYS A 36 8.93 12.56 1.46
C LYS A 36 10.08 12.03 2.32
N ASP A 37 9.96 12.12 3.64
CA ASP A 37 10.98 11.67 4.59
C ASP A 37 11.15 10.14 4.60
N LEU A 38 10.22 9.41 3.99
CA LEU A 38 10.34 7.96 3.80
C LEU A 38 11.28 7.56 2.67
N LEU A 39 11.80 8.49 1.87
CA LEU A 39 12.69 8.17 0.75
C LEU A 39 13.89 7.28 1.15
N PRO A 40 14.60 7.48 2.27
CA PRO A 40 15.68 6.58 2.68
C PRO A 40 15.20 5.16 2.96
N LEU A 41 14.00 5.01 3.56
CA LEU A 41 13.40 3.71 3.83
C LEU A 41 13.05 2.99 2.51
N LEU A 42 12.40 3.70 1.57
CA LEU A 42 12.08 3.14 0.25
C LEU A 42 13.35 2.73 -0.51
N SER A 43 14.41 3.54 -0.48
CA SER A 43 15.69 3.22 -1.11
C SER A 43 16.34 1.95 -0.57
N SER A 44 16.05 1.58 0.68
CA SER A 44 16.53 0.33 1.29
C SER A 44 15.67 -0.91 0.97
N ALA A 45 14.47 -0.72 0.42
CA ALA A 45 13.59 -1.81 0.06
C ALA A 45 13.96 -2.42 -1.31
N ASP A 46 13.66 -3.70 -1.50
CA ASP A 46 13.70 -4.34 -2.81
C ASP A 46 12.40 -4.10 -3.58
N ILE A 47 11.28 -4.09 -2.85
CA ILE A 47 9.94 -3.90 -3.37
C ILE A 47 9.07 -3.12 -2.40
N VAL A 48 8.18 -2.30 -2.95
CA VAL A 48 7.20 -1.51 -2.20
C VAL A 48 5.81 -2.01 -2.55
N ILE A 49 4.95 -2.22 -1.55
CA ILE A 49 3.55 -2.58 -1.76
C ILE A 49 2.68 -1.42 -1.27
N ASP A 50 1.88 -0.86 -2.17
CA ASP A 50 0.88 0.15 -1.86
C ASP A 50 -0.40 -0.51 -1.34
N ALA A 51 -0.85 -0.07 -0.17
CA ALA A 51 -2.17 -0.39 0.40
C ALA A 51 -2.82 0.86 1.00
N ARG A 52 -2.53 2.04 0.43
CA ARG A 52 -3.05 3.32 0.92
C ARG A 52 -4.50 3.52 0.51
N THR A 53 -5.22 4.28 1.31
CA THR A 53 -6.66 4.49 1.11
C THR A 53 -6.97 5.71 0.27
N ASN A 54 -6.01 6.58 -0.07
CA ASN A 54 -6.21 7.85 -0.79
C ASN A 54 -5.21 8.02 -1.94
N PHE A 55 -5.58 8.82 -2.96
CA PHE A 55 -4.72 9.06 -4.13
C PHE A 55 -3.45 9.84 -3.82
N GLU A 56 -3.50 10.80 -2.89
CA GLU A 56 -2.34 11.65 -2.54
C GLU A 56 -1.13 10.81 -2.10
N GLU A 57 -1.33 9.91 -1.14
CA GLU A 57 -0.27 9.04 -0.63
C GLU A 57 0.16 8.00 -1.67
N ARG A 58 -0.76 7.54 -2.53
CA ARG A 58 -0.45 6.60 -3.63
C ARG A 58 0.46 7.22 -4.66
N PHE A 59 0.14 8.44 -5.11
CA PHE A 59 0.97 9.17 -6.05
C PHE A 59 2.30 9.57 -5.44
N LEU A 60 2.32 9.96 -4.16
CA LEU A 60 3.58 10.20 -3.46
C LEU A 60 4.44 8.93 -3.42
N LEU A 61 3.87 7.78 -3.06
CA LEU A 61 4.60 6.51 -3.02
C LEU A 61 5.08 6.08 -4.42
N ASN A 62 4.29 6.29 -5.47
CA ASN A 62 4.67 6.10 -6.87
C ASN A 62 5.88 6.96 -7.25
N ARG A 63 5.83 8.26 -6.95
CA ARG A 63 6.95 9.18 -7.24
C ARG A 63 8.20 8.83 -6.47
N LEU A 64 8.08 8.54 -5.16
CA LEU A 64 9.23 8.15 -4.34
C LEU A 64 9.83 6.84 -4.84
N SER A 65 9.01 5.83 -5.16
CA SER A 65 9.46 4.55 -5.72
C SER A 65 10.19 4.76 -7.05
N ALA A 66 9.68 5.64 -7.92
CA ALA A 66 10.33 5.99 -9.18
C ALA A 66 11.70 6.65 -8.97
N VAL A 67 11.80 7.61 -8.04
CA VAL A 67 13.07 8.30 -7.71
C VAL A 67 14.08 7.35 -7.08
N SER A 68 13.64 6.39 -6.25
CA SER A 68 14.50 5.38 -5.65
C SER A 68 14.73 4.15 -6.53
N GLU A 69 14.22 4.14 -7.77
CA GLU A 69 14.27 3.02 -8.72
C GLU A 69 13.75 1.69 -8.15
N LYS A 70 12.71 1.75 -7.31
CA LYS A 70 12.10 0.57 -6.66
C LYS A 70 10.81 0.18 -7.34
N SER A 71 10.60 -1.14 -7.45
CA SER A 71 9.33 -1.68 -7.92
C SER A 71 8.21 -1.35 -6.93
N LEU A 72 7.05 -0.96 -7.47
CA LEU A 72 5.85 -0.70 -6.70
C LEU A 72 4.75 -1.67 -7.12
N ILE A 73 4.22 -2.44 -6.19
CA ILE A 73 2.96 -3.18 -6.35
C ILE A 73 1.83 -2.25 -5.94
N PHE A 74 1.14 -1.69 -6.93
CA PHE A 74 -0.08 -0.94 -6.72
C PHE A 74 -1.21 -1.91 -6.38
N SER A 75 -1.94 -1.67 -5.28
CA SER A 75 -3.12 -2.45 -4.93
C SER A 75 -4.25 -1.57 -4.40
N ALA A 76 -5.41 -1.66 -5.06
CA ALA A 76 -6.55 -0.78 -4.82
C ALA A 76 -7.87 -1.51 -5.01
N MET A 77 -8.94 -0.94 -4.46
CA MET A 77 -10.27 -1.52 -4.51
C MET A 77 -11.34 -0.43 -4.39
N ASN A 78 -12.47 -0.64 -5.06
CA ASN A 78 -13.67 0.21 -5.00
C ASN A 78 -14.90 -0.69 -5.14
N GLY A 79 -15.78 -0.71 -4.14
CA GLY A 79 -16.97 -1.56 -4.16
C GLY A 79 -16.64 -3.04 -4.24
N THR A 80 -16.94 -3.64 -5.39
CA THR A 80 -16.70 -5.04 -5.72
C THR A 80 -15.51 -5.24 -6.68
N GLU A 81 -14.79 -4.18 -7.00
CA GLU A 81 -13.68 -4.18 -7.95
C GLU A 81 -12.35 -4.06 -7.22
N GLY A 82 -11.35 -4.79 -7.74
CA GLY A 82 -9.99 -4.79 -7.23
C GLY A 82 -8.99 -4.63 -8.38
N MET A 83 -7.94 -3.86 -8.15
CA MET A 83 -6.86 -3.63 -9.09
C MET A 83 -5.53 -3.95 -8.44
N VAL A 84 -4.68 -4.68 -9.16
CA VAL A 84 -3.29 -4.92 -8.77
C VAL A 84 -2.39 -4.77 -9.99
N ALA A 85 -1.28 -4.05 -9.84
CA ALA A 85 -0.31 -3.84 -10.91
C ALA A 85 1.12 -3.80 -10.40
N HIS A 86 2.04 -4.41 -11.15
CA HIS A 86 3.49 -4.32 -10.90
C HIS A 86 4.08 -3.18 -11.73
N LEU A 87 4.29 -2.04 -11.07
CA LEU A 87 4.85 -0.83 -11.65
C LEU A 87 6.36 -0.83 -11.48
N ARG A 88 7.09 -0.80 -12.60
CA ARG A 88 8.55 -0.87 -12.63
C ARG A 88 9.12 0.43 -13.18
N PRO A 89 9.83 1.24 -12.37
CA PRO A 89 10.45 2.48 -12.85
C PRO A 89 11.33 2.23 -14.08
N GLY A 90 11.18 3.07 -15.11
CA GLY A 90 11.88 2.92 -16.39
C GLY A 90 11.41 1.74 -17.26
N ARG A 91 10.40 0.96 -16.84
CA ARG A 91 9.86 -0.18 -17.60
C ARG A 91 8.33 -0.19 -17.58
N GLY A 92 7.72 0.40 -18.62
CA GLY A 92 6.27 0.45 -18.77
C GLY A 92 5.66 1.70 -18.13
N ALA A 93 4.35 1.66 -17.88
CA ALA A 93 3.60 2.77 -17.29
C ALA A 93 3.80 2.85 -15.77
N CYS A 94 3.83 4.06 -15.22
CA CYS A 94 3.68 4.29 -13.78
C CYS A 94 2.22 4.56 -13.43
N LEU A 95 1.90 4.73 -12.14
CA LEU A 95 0.53 4.97 -11.69
C LEU A 95 -0.06 6.25 -12.33
N GLU A 96 0.74 7.31 -12.41
CA GLU A 96 0.34 8.60 -12.99
C GLU A 96 0.24 8.55 -14.53
N CYS A 97 0.85 7.57 -15.19
CA CYS A 97 0.61 7.36 -16.62
C CYS A 97 -0.80 6.81 -16.88
N VAL A 98 -1.35 6.03 -15.95
CA VAL A 98 -2.68 5.41 -16.05
C VAL A 98 -3.76 6.34 -15.48
N PHE A 99 -3.45 7.01 -14.37
CA PHE A 99 -4.35 7.92 -13.65
C PHE A 99 -3.72 9.31 -13.51
N PRO A 100 -3.58 10.08 -14.60
CA PRO A 100 -2.84 11.35 -14.59
C PRO A 100 -3.45 12.41 -13.66
N GLU A 101 -4.77 12.41 -13.50
CA GLU A 101 -5.49 13.37 -12.66
C GLU A 101 -6.02 12.73 -11.35
N GLY A 102 -5.70 11.45 -11.11
CA GLY A 102 -6.38 10.66 -10.08
C GLY A 102 -7.84 10.44 -10.40
N ASP A 103 -8.66 10.40 -9.36
CA ASP A 103 -10.12 10.36 -9.46
C ASP A 103 -10.69 11.59 -8.73
N PRO A 104 -11.23 12.59 -9.46
CA PRO A 104 -11.77 13.81 -8.87
C PRO A 104 -13.08 13.58 -8.09
N GLU A 105 -13.76 12.46 -8.31
CA GLU A 105 -14.97 12.07 -7.57
C GLU A 105 -14.65 11.21 -6.35
N TRP A 106 -13.36 10.91 -6.11
CA TRP A 106 -12.93 10.09 -4.99
C TRP A 106 -13.23 10.75 -3.64
N ASP A 107 -14.12 10.12 -2.88
CA ASP A 107 -14.38 10.42 -1.49
C ASP A 107 -13.93 9.22 -0.63
N PRO A 108 -13.03 9.39 0.36
CA PRO A 108 -12.59 8.31 1.24
C PRO A 108 -13.72 7.59 1.98
N LEU A 109 -14.88 8.22 2.14
CA LEU A 109 -16.08 7.63 2.76
C LEU A 109 -17.22 7.43 1.75
N GLY A 110 -17.00 7.76 0.47
CA GLY A 110 -18.03 7.78 -0.56
C GLY A 110 -18.38 6.42 -1.16
N PHE A 111 -17.61 5.37 -0.84
CA PHE A 111 -17.87 4.03 -1.37
C PHE A 111 -17.58 2.92 -0.35
N PRO A 112 -18.36 1.84 -0.36
CA PRO A 112 -18.08 0.66 0.43
C PRO A 112 -16.98 -0.18 -0.25
N VAL A 113 -16.35 -1.08 0.51
CA VAL A 113 -15.49 -2.13 -0.03
C VAL A 113 -15.94 -3.47 0.53
N LEU A 114 -16.19 -4.43 -0.35
CA LEU A 114 -16.51 -5.79 0.07
C LEU A 114 -15.23 -6.46 0.61
N GLY A 115 -15.25 -6.93 1.86
CA GLY A 115 -14.06 -7.49 2.51
C GLY A 115 -13.39 -8.65 1.77
N ALA A 116 -14.16 -9.45 1.02
CA ALA A 116 -13.62 -10.51 0.17
C ALA A 116 -12.72 -9.97 -0.96
N ILE A 117 -13.01 -8.77 -1.49
CA ILE A 117 -12.18 -8.09 -2.48
C ILE A 117 -10.86 -7.65 -1.83
N SER A 118 -10.92 -7.01 -0.66
CA SER A 118 -9.70 -6.59 0.05
C SER A 118 -8.77 -7.76 0.36
N GLY A 119 -9.33 -8.89 0.82
CA GLY A 119 -8.55 -10.11 1.09
C GLY A 119 -7.90 -10.68 -0.17
N THR A 120 -8.66 -10.74 -1.27
CA THR A 120 -8.16 -11.25 -2.56
C THR A 120 -7.07 -10.36 -3.14
N VAL A 121 -7.30 -9.04 -3.19
CA VAL A 121 -6.35 -8.04 -3.68
C VAL A 121 -5.05 -8.07 -2.86
N GLY A 122 -5.15 -8.16 -1.53
CA GLY A 122 -3.98 -8.28 -0.66
C GLY A 122 -3.17 -9.55 -0.92
N ALA A 123 -3.84 -10.69 -1.14
CA ALA A 123 -3.17 -11.95 -1.49
C ALA A 123 -2.50 -11.88 -2.87
N MET A 124 -3.15 -11.28 -3.87
CA MET A 124 -2.57 -11.08 -5.20
C MET A 124 -1.36 -10.15 -5.16
N ALA A 125 -1.42 -9.06 -4.39
CA ALA A 125 -0.29 -8.15 -4.20
C ALA A 125 0.92 -8.86 -3.59
N ALA A 126 0.71 -9.77 -2.64
CA ALA A 126 1.78 -10.58 -2.05
C ALA A 126 2.39 -11.60 -3.03
N ILE A 127 1.61 -12.13 -3.98
CA ILE A 127 2.10 -13.06 -5.02
C ILE A 127 2.94 -12.34 -6.08
N LEU A 128 2.61 -11.08 -6.38
CA LEU A 128 3.34 -10.26 -7.36
C LEU A 128 4.62 -9.63 -6.80
N ALA A 129 4.77 -9.62 -5.49
CA ALA A 129 5.94 -9.08 -4.81
C ALA A 129 7.12 -10.08 -4.85
#